data_AF-A0A410P086-F1
#
_entry.id   AF-A0A410P086-F1
#
_cell.length_a   1.000
_cell.length_b   1.000
_cell.length_c   1.000
_cell.angle_alpha   90.00
_cell.angle_beta   90.00
_cell.angle_gamma   90.00
#
_symmetry.space_group_name_H-M   'P 1'
#
loop_
_entity.id
_entity.type
_entity.pdbx_description
1 polymer ?
#
loop_
_entity_poly.entity_id
_entity_poly.type
_entity_poly.pdbx_seq_one_letter_code
_entity_poly.pdbx_strand_id
1 'polypeptide(L)'
;MMGRFLRILTPLGWWATMLAAGVLLLIVGRGLGLRWDPLHLQARRLEAAQQRLDRAQTEASARSLEAAARARQLEDLDAFHRNAQAVTQATVAAETRARTADDADTPLDPDRARRLRDHDRELCRLAPVVVGCAAPADPG
;
A
#
# COMPACT_ATOMS: atom_id res chain seq x y z
N MET A 1 11.79 -27.26 -85.06
CA MET A 1 11.49 -26.13 -84.16
C MET A 1 11.57 -26.56 -82.69
N MET A 2 12.77 -26.87 -82.16
CA MET A 2 12.92 -27.38 -80.77
C MET A 2 14.05 -26.65 -79.99
N GLY A 3 14.51 -25.49 -80.47
CA GLY A 3 15.64 -24.75 -79.87
C GLY A 3 15.24 -23.53 -79.03
N ARG A 4 13.97 -23.10 -79.05
CA ARG A 4 13.54 -21.83 -78.42
C ARG A 4 12.90 -22.00 -77.04
N PHE A 5 12.40 -23.19 -76.70
CA PHE A 5 11.79 -23.47 -75.39
C PHE A 5 12.81 -23.69 -74.27
N LEU A 6 14.00 -24.21 -74.58
CA LEU A 6 15.08 -24.41 -73.60
C LEU A 6 15.70 -23.10 -73.10
N ARG A 7 15.53 -21.98 -73.83
CA ARG A 7 16.00 -20.64 -73.42
C ARG A 7 15.00 -19.85 -72.57
N ILE A 8 13.75 -20.29 -72.47
CA ILE A 8 12.72 -19.68 -71.59
C ILE A 8 12.68 -20.37 -70.22
N LEU A 9 13.13 -21.63 -70.13
CA LEU A 9 13.31 -22.34 -68.86
C LEU A 9 14.48 -21.81 -68.02
N THR A 10 15.52 -21.24 -68.65
CA THR A 10 16.69 -20.72 -67.93
C THR A 10 16.44 -19.44 -67.11
N PRO A 11 15.73 -18.39 -67.58
CA PRO A 11 15.46 -17.21 -66.75
C PRO A 11 14.53 -17.52 -65.56
N LEU A 12 13.49 -18.34 -65.78
CA LEU A 12 12.61 -18.78 -64.70
C LEU A 12 13.33 -19.72 -63.72
N GLY A 13 14.19 -20.60 -64.24
CA GLY A 13 15.03 -21.47 -63.42
C GLY A 13 15.97 -20.66 -62.53
N TRP A 14 16.55 -19.58 -63.04
CA TRP A 14 17.43 -18.71 -62.26
C TRP A 14 16.70 -17.99 -61.13
N TRP A 15 15.50 -17.48 -61.41
CA TRP A 15 14.60 -16.92 -60.38
C TRP A 15 14.19 -17.96 -59.34
N ALA A 16 13.84 -19.17 -59.77
CA ALA A 16 13.50 -20.27 -58.88
C ALA A 16 14.68 -20.67 -57.99
N THR A 17 15.91 -20.73 -58.53
CA THR A 17 17.12 -20.99 -57.74
C THR A 17 17.45 -19.84 -56.79
N MET A 18 17.28 -18.58 -57.20
CA MET A 18 17.46 -17.42 -56.31
C MET A 18 16.45 -17.43 -55.16
N LEU A 19 15.19 -17.75 -55.45
CA LEU A 19 14.13 -17.86 -54.46
C LEU A 19 14.37 -19.05 -53.53
N ALA A 20 14.74 -20.21 -54.07
CA ALA A 20 15.08 -21.39 -53.28
C ALA A 20 16.33 -21.15 -52.40
N ALA A 21 17.37 -20.50 -52.92
CA ALA A 21 18.55 -20.13 -52.15
C ALA A 21 18.23 -19.11 -51.07
N GLY A 22 17.37 -18.12 -51.34
CA GLY A 22 16.89 -17.16 -50.36
C GLY A 22 16.06 -17.80 -49.24
N VAL A 23 15.15 -18.71 -49.59
CA VAL A 23 14.36 -19.49 -48.61
C VAL A 23 15.29 -20.39 -47.78
N LEU A 24 16.27 -21.05 -48.41
CA LEU A 24 17.26 -21.87 -47.72
C LEU A 24 18.09 -21.04 -46.73
N LEU A 25 18.56 -19.86 -47.14
CA LEU A 25 19.27 -18.91 -46.27
C LEU A 25 18.40 -18.44 -45.10
N LEU A 26 17.10 -18.21 -45.31
CA LEU A 26 16.17 -17.87 -44.23
C LEU A 26 15.97 -19.03 -43.26
N ILE A 27 15.86 -20.26 -43.75
CA ILE A 27 15.71 -21.47 -42.90
C ILE A 27 17.00 -21.73 -42.11
N VAL A 28 18.16 -21.68 -42.76
CA VAL A 28 19.48 -21.88 -42.13
C VAL A 28 19.76 -20.75 -41.13
N GLY A 29 19.46 -19.50 -41.47
CA GLY A 29 19.55 -18.36 -40.55
C GLY A 29 18.65 -18.52 -39.33
N ARG A 30 17.44 -19.07 -39.52
CA ARG A 30 16.52 -19.38 -38.43
C ARG A 30 17.04 -20.50 -37.52
N GLY A 31 17.74 -21.49 -38.09
CA GLY A 31 18.41 -22.58 -37.35
C GLY A 31 19.66 -22.12 -36.57
N LEU A 32 20.33 -21.07 -37.03
CA LEU A 32 21.49 -20.44 -36.37
C LEU A 32 21.10 -19.38 -35.31
N GLY A 33 19.81 -19.22 -35.02
CA GLY A 33 19.32 -18.26 -34.01
C GLY A 33 19.24 -16.81 -34.49
N LEU A 34 19.58 -16.52 -35.76
CA LEU A 34 19.36 -15.22 -36.39
C LEU A 34 17.85 -15.06 -36.71
N ARG A 35 17.10 -14.69 -35.68
CA ARG A 35 15.67 -14.40 -35.77
C ARG A 35 15.50 -13.04 -36.45
N TRP A 36 15.45 -13.05 -37.78
CA TRP A 36 15.19 -11.85 -38.59
C TRP A 36 13.81 -11.28 -38.24
N ASP A 37 13.77 -10.22 -37.41
CA ASP A 37 12.56 -9.47 -37.01
C ASP A 37 12.73 -8.01 -37.44
N PRO A 38 12.45 -7.69 -38.72
CA PRO A 38 12.69 -6.36 -39.29
C PRO A 38 11.78 -5.26 -38.71
N LEU A 39 10.73 -5.62 -37.95
CA LEU A 39 9.80 -4.67 -37.32
C LEU A 39 9.94 -4.61 -35.79
N HIS A 40 10.94 -5.29 -35.20
CA HIS A 40 11.18 -5.35 -33.75
C HIS A 40 9.92 -5.72 -32.93
N LEU A 41 9.00 -6.50 -33.49
CA LEU A 41 7.73 -6.81 -32.84
C LEU A 41 7.93 -7.66 -31.58
N GLN A 42 8.92 -8.54 -31.57
CA GLN A 42 9.27 -9.34 -30.39
C GLN A 42 9.87 -8.46 -29.29
N ALA A 43 10.75 -7.52 -29.65
CA ALA A 43 11.32 -6.58 -28.69
C ALA A 43 10.24 -5.70 -28.06
N ARG A 44 9.32 -5.14 -28.87
CA ARG A 44 8.18 -4.36 -28.37
C ARG A 44 7.24 -5.17 -27.47
N ARG A 45 7.00 -6.45 -27.80
CA ARG A 45 6.21 -7.34 -26.94
C ARG A 45 6.90 -7.61 -25.61
N LEU A 46 8.22 -7.81 -25.63
CA LEU A 46 9.01 -8.01 -24.42
C LEU A 46 9.02 -6.74 -23.55
N GLU A 47 9.27 -5.58 -24.14
CA GLU A 47 9.22 -4.28 -23.45
C GLU A 47 7.83 -4.03 -22.85
N ALA A 48 6.76 -4.28 -23.60
CA ALA A 48 5.39 -4.14 -23.10
C ALA A 48 5.10 -5.12 -21.95
N ALA A 49 5.64 -6.35 -22.01
CA ALA A 49 5.50 -7.32 -20.93
C ALA A 49 6.30 -6.89 -19.68
N GLN A 50 7.54 -6.43 -19.85
CA GLN A 50 8.38 -5.91 -18.77
C GLN A 50 7.71 -4.71 -18.09
N GLN A 51 7.23 -3.73 -18.86
CA GLN A 51 6.51 -2.58 -18.31
C GLN A 51 5.25 -2.98 -17.52
N ARG A 52 4.53 -4.03 -17.95
CA ARG A 52 3.37 -4.55 -17.21
C ARG A 52 3.79 -5.21 -15.89
N LEU A 53 4.89 -5.95 -15.89
CA LEU A 53 5.44 -6.56 -14.69
C LEU A 53 5.92 -5.51 -13.71
N ASP A 54 6.66 -4.50 -14.18
CA ASP A 54 7.17 -3.41 -13.34
C ASP A 54 6.02 -2.62 -12.70
N ARG A 55 4.97 -2.32 -13.48
CA ARG A 55 3.75 -1.70 -12.95
C ARG A 55 3.05 -2.59 -11.93
N ALA A 56 2.88 -3.88 -12.22
CA ALA A 56 2.23 -4.81 -11.30
C ALA A 56 3.02 -4.97 -9.99
N GLN A 57 4.36 -5.00 -10.05
CA GLN A 57 5.22 -5.04 -8.86
C GLN A 57 5.13 -3.73 -8.05
N THR A 58 5.11 -2.58 -8.73
CA THR A 58 4.95 -1.28 -8.08
C THR A 58 3.58 -1.18 -7.40
N GLU A 59 2.50 -1.59 -8.08
CA GLU A 59 1.17 -1.63 -7.48
C GLU A 59 1.07 -2.62 -6.32
N ALA A 60 1.66 -3.81 -6.44
CA ALA A 60 1.65 -4.81 -5.37
C ALA A 60 2.39 -4.31 -4.12
N SER A 61 3.54 -3.65 -4.28
CA SER A 61 4.29 -3.04 -3.18
C SER A 61 3.56 -1.85 -2.57
N ALA A 62 2.90 -1.01 -3.36
CA ALA A 62 2.05 0.06 -2.85
C ALA A 62 0.89 -0.50 -2.03
N ARG A 63 0.19 -1.52 -2.54
CA ARG A 63 -0.93 -2.16 -1.83
C ARG A 63 -0.48 -2.85 -0.53
N SER A 64 0.71 -3.46 -0.50
CA SER A 64 1.22 -4.09 0.72
C SER A 64 1.58 -3.06 1.79
N LEU A 65 2.15 -1.91 1.39
CA LEU A 65 2.41 -0.78 2.30
C LEU A 65 1.11 -0.17 2.81
N GLU A 66 0.12 0.04 1.96
CA GLU A 66 -1.21 0.51 2.37
C GLU A 66 -1.89 -0.46 3.35
N ALA A 67 -1.82 -1.77 3.08
CA ALA A 67 -2.37 -2.79 3.97
C ALA A 67 -1.67 -2.80 5.33
N ALA A 68 -0.33 -2.71 5.36
CA ALA A 68 0.44 -2.63 6.58
C ALA A 68 0.13 -1.36 7.38
N ALA A 69 -0.05 -0.22 6.71
CA ALA A 69 -0.43 1.03 7.36
C ALA A 69 -1.84 0.95 7.97
N ARG A 70 -2.81 0.38 7.24
CA ARG A 70 -4.17 0.16 7.76
C ARG A 70 -4.19 -0.78 8.95
N ALA A 71 -3.38 -1.84 8.93
CA ALA A 71 -3.27 -2.76 10.06
C ALA A 71 -2.78 -2.05 11.34
N ARG A 72 -1.73 -1.22 11.22
CA ARG A 72 -1.23 -0.41 12.35
C ARG A 72 -2.28 0.57 12.88
N GLN A 73 -3.03 1.23 12.00
CA GLN A 73 -4.11 2.14 12.41
C GLN A 73 -5.20 1.42 13.19
N LEU A 74 -5.56 0.19 12.80
CA LEU A 74 -6.52 -0.62 13.53
C LEU A 74 -5.99 -1.08 14.88
N GLU A 75 -4.72 -1.46 14.97
CA GLU A 75 -4.05 -1.83 16.23
C GLU A 75 -4.02 -0.65 17.21
N ASP A 76 -3.68 0.55 16.73
CA ASP A 76 -3.66 1.77 17.55
C ASP A 76 -5.07 2.14 18.05
N LEU A 77 -6.07 2.04 17.18
CA LEU A 77 -7.47 2.29 17.53
C LEU A 77 -7.97 1.29 18.58
N ASP A 78 -7.67 0.01 18.39
CA ASP A 78 -8.05 -1.05 19.34
C ASP A 78 -7.36 -0.87 20.70
N ALA A 79 -6.07 -0.51 20.70
CA ALA A 79 -5.34 -0.18 21.92
C ALA A 79 -5.97 1.03 22.65
N PHE A 80 -6.33 2.08 21.90
CA PHE A 80 -7.04 3.23 22.45
C PHE A 80 -8.39 2.83 23.07
N HIS A 81 -9.20 2.04 22.37
CA HIS A 81 -10.49 1.58 22.88
C HIS A 81 -10.36 0.70 24.12
N ARG A 82 -9.41 -0.24 24.15
CA ARG A 82 -9.14 -1.06 25.34
C ARG A 82 -8.73 -0.21 26.53
N ASN A 83 -7.85 0.78 26.33
CA ASN A 83 -7.44 1.70 27.39
C ASN A 83 -8.63 2.55 27.88
N ALA A 84 -9.44 3.09 26.98
CA ALA A 84 -10.62 3.89 27.33
C ALA A 84 -11.64 3.07 28.15
N GLN A 85 -11.87 1.82 27.76
CA GLN A 85 -12.73 0.89 28.52
C GLN A 85 -12.14 0.58 29.89
N ALA A 86 -10.83 0.29 29.97
CA ALA A 86 -10.16 0.00 31.24
C ALA A 86 -10.23 1.17 32.22
N VAL A 87 -9.98 2.40 31.74
CA VAL A 87 -10.11 3.64 32.53
C VAL A 87 -11.55 3.84 33.00
N THR A 88 -12.54 3.61 32.13
CA THR A 88 -13.96 3.73 32.48
C THR A 88 -14.34 2.73 33.58
N GLN A 89 -13.95 1.46 33.43
CA GLN A 89 -14.22 0.41 34.42
C GLN A 89 -13.53 0.71 35.76
N ALA A 90 -12.27 1.14 35.73
CA ALA A 90 -11.55 1.54 36.94
C ALA A 90 -12.22 2.72 37.65
N THR A 91 -12.71 3.70 36.88
CA THR A 91 -13.42 4.87 37.40
C THR A 91 -14.73 4.47 38.06
N VAL A 92 -15.56 3.65 37.39
CA VAL A 92 -16.82 3.14 37.95
C VAL A 92 -16.56 2.33 39.23
N ALA A 93 -15.52 1.49 39.23
CA ALA A 93 -15.16 0.70 40.41
C ALA A 93 -14.63 1.55 41.57
N ALA A 94 -13.90 2.63 41.29
CA ALA A 94 -13.42 3.58 42.29
C ALA A 94 -14.57 4.41 42.86
N GLU A 95 -15.47 4.90 42.01
CA GLU A 95 -16.67 5.64 42.41
C GLU A 95 -17.59 4.78 43.27
N THR A 96 -17.83 3.53 42.86
CA THR A 96 -18.64 2.59 43.63
C THR A 96 -18.05 2.39 45.02
N ARG A 97 -16.74 2.12 45.10
CA ARG A 97 -16.05 1.98 46.38
C ARG A 97 -16.13 3.23 47.25
N ALA A 98 -15.96 4.42 46.65
CA ALA A 98 -16.04 5.68 47.38
C ALA A 98 -17.45 5.92 47.96
N ARG A 99 -18.51 5.54 47.23
CA ARG A 99 -19.89 5.69 47.69
C ARG A 99 -20.31 4.67 48.75
N THR A 100 -19.69 3.49 48.77
CA THR A 100 -20.02 2.42 49.73
C THR A 100 -19.06 2.36 50.91
N ALA A 101 -18.07 3.26 50.99
CA ALA A 101 -17.10 3.28 52.08
C ALA A 101 -17.77 3.76 53.38
N ASP A 102 -17.31 3.25 54.52
CA ASP A 102 -17.85 3.61 55.83
C ASP A 102 -17.70 5.12 56.14
N ASP A 103 -16.71 5.77 55.53
CA ASP A 103 -16.42 7.19 55.66
C ASP A 103 -17.03 8.04 54.53
N ALA A 104 -17.94 7.49 53.71
CA ALA A 104 -18.53 8.19 52.56
C ALA A 104 -19.19 9.54 52.93
N ASP A 105 -19.80 9.62 54.11
CA ASP A 105 -20.44 10.83 54.62
C ASP A 105 -19.50 11.71 55.48
N THR A 106 -18.25 11.29 55.68
CA THR A 106 -17.27 12.04 56.45
C THR A 106 -16.63 13.12 55.58
N PRO A 107 -16.70 14.41 55.97
CA PRO A 107 -16.05 15.46 55.22
C PRO A 107 -14.54 15.24 55.10
N LEU A 108 -13.98 15.47 53.91
CA LEU A 108 -12.54 15.43 53.70
C LEU A 108 -11.85 16.51 54.55
N ASP A 109 -10.68 16.16 55.07
CA ASP A 109 -9.74 17.10 55.68
C ASP A 109 -9.50 18.32 54.74
N PRO A 110 -9.59 19.57 55.24
CA PRO A 110 -9.54 20.75 54.40
C PRO A 110 -8.23 20.92 53.63
N ASP A 111 -7.10 20.49 54.20
CA ASP A 111 -5.80 20.56 53.51
C ASP A 111 -5.73 19.51 52.41
N ARG A 112 -6.23 18.29 52.65
CA ARG A 112 -6.38 17.26 51.61
C ARG A 112 -7.29 17.74 50.47
N ALA A 113 -8.44 18.33 50.80
CA ALA A 113 -9.37 18.86 49.81
C ALA A 113 -8.77 20.02 48.99
N ARG A 114 -7.85 20.79 49.57
CA ARG A 114 -7.12 21.84 48.85
C ARG A 114 -6.12 21.25 47.86
N ARG A 115 -5.30 20.28 48.30
CA ARG A 115 -4.34 19.59 47.42
C ARG A 115 -5.01 18.92 46.23
N LEU A 116 -6.17 18.28 46.43
CA LEU A 116 -6.92 17.64 45.35
C LEU A 116 -7.38 18.67 44.30
N ARG A 117 -7.96 19.79 44.76
CA ARG A 117 -8.37 20.90 43.89
C ARG A 117 -7.21 21.53 43.12
N ASP A 118 -6.03 21.64 43.73
CA ASP A 118 -4.84 22.17 43.04
C ASP A 118 -4.39 21.21 41.93
N HIS A 119 -4.46 19.89 42.18
CA HIS A 119 -4.18 18.89 41.15
C HIS A 119 -5.20 18.93 40.00
N ASP A 120 -6.49 19.05 40.31
CA ASP A 120 -7.53 19.16 39.29
C ASP A 120 -7.33 20.40 38.40
N ARG A 121 -6.88 21.53 38.97
CA ARG A 121 -6.52 22.72 38.18
C ARG A 121 -5.32 22.48 37.28
N GLU A 122 -4.31 21.75 37.76
CA GLU A 122 -3.15 21.40 36.92
C GLU A 122 -3.56 20.49 35.75
N LEU A 123 -4.42 19.50 36.02
CA LEU A 123 -4.96 18.61 34.99
C LEU A 123 -5.74 19.40 33.94
N CYS A 124 -6.59 20.34 34.37
CA CYS A 124 -7.32 21.20 33.44
C CYS A 124 -6.42 22.16 32.65
N ARG A 125 -5.28 22.58 33.21
CA ARG A 125 -4.29 23.38 32.46
C ARG A 125 -3.64 22.55 31.35
N LEU A 126 -3.31 21.29 31.61
CA LEU A 126 -2.68 20.40 30.63
C LEU A 126 -3.66 19.91 29.55
N ALA A 127 -4.93 19.72 29.90
CA ALA A 127 -5.95 19.18 29.01
C ALA A 127 -7.25 20.02 29.05
N PRO A 128 -7.25 21.23 28.47
CA PRO A 128 -8.39 22.16 28.55
C PRO A 128 -9.64 21.69 27.79
N VAL A 129 -9.49 20.72 26.88
CA VAL A 129 -10.59 20.16 26.07
C VAL A 129 -11.43 19.12 26.84
N VAL A 130 -11.01 18.72 28.03
CA VAL A 130 -11.74 17.74 28.85
C VAL A 130 -13.01 18.38 29.43
N VAL A 131 -14.15 17.69 29.26
CA VAL A 131 -15.44 18.11 29.81
C VAL A 131 -15.35 18.24 31.33
N GLY A 132 -15.73 19.40 31.86
CA GLY A 132 -15.66 19.71 33.30
C GLY A 132 -14.53 20.66 33.68
N CYS A 133 -13.56 20.88 32.80
CA CYS A 133 -12.61 21.99 32.94
C CYS A 133 -13.30 23.31 32.54
N ALA A 134 -13.13 24.35 33.35
CA ALA A 134 -13.68 25.67 33.03
C ALA A 134 -13.13 26.12 31.67
N ALA A 135 -14.01 26.53 30.76
CA ALA A 135 -13.61 27.12 29.49
C ALA A 135 -12.66 28.31 29.76
N PRO A 136 -11.59 28.49 28.97
CA PRO A 136 -10.73 29.66 29.12
C PRO A 136 -11.63 30.90 29.03
N ALA A 137 -11.57 31.77 30.04
CA ALA A 137 -12.32 33.02 30.03
C ALA A 137 -11.85 33.82 28.81
N ASP A 138 -12.76 34.03 27.85
CA ASP A 138 -12.51 34.83 26.66
C ASP A 138 -12.21 36.27 27.11
N PRO A 139 -11.02 36.83 26.83
CA PRO A 139 -10.78 38.24 27.04
C PRO A 139 -11.49 38.99 25.91
N GLY A 140 -12.65 39.58 26.24
CA GLY A 140 -13.43 40.41 25.31
C GLY A 140 -12.66 41.58 24.70
#